data_AF-A0A1G1XV15-F1
#
_entry.id   AF-A0A1G1XV15-F1
#
_cell.length_a   1.000
_cell.length_b   1.000
_cell.length_c   1.000
_cell.angle_alpha   90.00
_cell.angle_beta   90.00
_cell.angle_gamma   90.00
#
_symmetry.space_group_name_H-M   'P 1'
#
loop_
_entity.id
_entity.type
_entity.pdbx_description
1 polymer ?
#
loop_
_entity_poly.entity_id
_entity_poly.type
_entity_poly.pdbx_seq_one_letter_code
_entity_poly.pdbx_strand_id
1 'polypeptide(L)' 'MRLFKIFQSKTKIFPAVAKIIFYYSFFIFLILFLLDYLAPGFVTNYFNPVYLLILAVISGIIIIQTD' A
#
# COMPACT_ATOMS: atom_id res chain seq x y z
N MET A 1 -18.95 -21.29 -19.57
CA MET A 1 -18.06 -20.25 -20.15
C MET A 1 -18.15 -18.86 -19.48
N ARG A 2 -19.30 -18.44 -18.92
CA ARG A 2 -19.42 -17.14 -18.20
C ARG A 2 -18.69 -17.07 -16.83
N LEU A 3 -18.70 -18.17 -16.05
CA LEU A 3 -18.00 -18.25 -14.76
C LEU A 3 -16.48 -18.02 -14.87
N PHE A 4 -15.86 -18.52 -15.94
CA PHE A 4 -14.41 -18.38 -16.17
C PHE A 4 -14.00 -16.93 -16.42
N LYS A 5 -14.86 -16.13 -17.09
CA LYS A 5 -14.64 -14.69 -17.31
C LYS A 5 -14.75 -13.87 -16.02
N ILE A 6 -15.66 -14.24 -15.10
CA ILE A 6 -15.81 -13.56 -13.80
C ILE A 6 -14.57 -13.83 -12.92
N PHE A 7 -14.05 -15.05 -12.95
CA PHE A 7 -12.82 -15.42 -12.24
C PHE A 7 -11.58 -14.72 -12.83
N GLN A 8 -11.48 -14.61 -14.16
CA GLN A 8 -10.44 -13.84 -14.84
C GLN A 8 -10.52 -12.32 -14.58
N SER A 9 -11.73 -11.78 -14.40
CA SER A 9 -11.93 -10.37 -14.06
C SER A 9 -11.44 -10.09 -12.63
N LYS A 10 -11.84 -10.92 -11.65
CA LYS A 10 -11.36 -10.77 -10.27
C LYS A 10 -9.84 -10.86 -10.17
N THR A 11 -9.20 -11.81 -10.85
CA THR A 11 -7.73 -11.99 -10.80
C THR A 11 -6.92 -10.80 -11.32
N LYS A 12 -7.49 -9.93 -12.16
CA LYS A 12 -6.83 -8.68 -12.61
C LYS A 12 -7.12 -7.47 -11.73
N ILE A 13 -8.22 -7.48 -10.97
CA ILE A 13 -8.60 -6.36 -10.09
C ILE A 13 -7.71 -6.33 -8.84
N PHE A 14 -7.42 -7.49 -8.25
CA PHE A 14 -6.57 -7.59 -7.06
C PHE A 14 -5.18 -6.96 -7.21
N PRO A 15 -4.38 -7.25 -8.24
CA PRO A 15 -3.08 -6.61 -8.43
C PRO A 15 -3.20 -5.11 -8.74
N ALA A 16 -4.25 -4.67 -9.45
CA ALA A 16 -4.49 -3.25 -9.70
C ALA A 16 -4.78 -2.48 -8.40
N VAL A 17 -5.61 -3.04 -7.52
CA VAL A 17 -5.90 -2.46 -6.20
C VAL A 17 -4.64 -2.48 -5.32
N ALA A 18 -3.86 -3.55 -5.34
CA ALA A 18 -2.59 -3.62 -4.60
C ALA A 18 -1.59 -2.55 -5.08
N LYS A 19 -1.48 -2.29 -6.39
CA LYS A 19 -0.66 -1.20 -6.94
C LYS A 19 -1.08 0.16 -6.39
N ILE A 20 -2.38 0.44 -6.38
CA ILE A 20 -2.92 1.69 -5.82
C ILE A 20 -2.54 1.80 -4.34
N ILE A 21 -2.86 0.79 -3.52
CA ILE A 21 -2.57 0.80 -2.08
C ILE A 21 -1.07 0.99 -1.83
N PHE A 22 -0.22 0.28 -2.57
CA PHE A 22 1.24 0.42 -2.46
C PHE A 22 1.69 1.87 -2.64
N TYR A 23 1.33 2.51 -3.75
CA TYR A 23 1.79 3.87 -4.03
C TYR A 23 1.27 4.88 -3.02
N TYR A 24 -0.02 4.82 -2.66
CA TYR A 24 -0.59 5.76 -1.69
C TYR A 24 0.00 5.55 -0.28
N SER A 25 0.06 4.31 0.21
CA SER A 25 0.61 4.03 1.53
C SER A 25 2.09 4.41 1.62
N PHE A 26 2.88 4.12 0.59
CA PHE A 26 4.30 4.48 0.56
C PHE A 26 4.52 6.01 0.49
N PHE A 27 3.74 6.72 -0.33
CA PHE A 27 3.88 8.17 -0.46
C PHE A 27 3.43 8.91 0.81
N ILE A 28 2.31 8.49 1.42
CA ILE A 28 1.86 9.04 2.69
C ILE A 28 2.88 8.74 3.79
N PHE A 29 3.45 7.52 3.83
CA PHE A 29 4.53 7.18 4.74
C PHE A 29 5.71 8.14 4.60
N LEU A 30 6.18 8.42 3.37
CA LEU A 30 7.29 9.34 3.14
C LEU A 30 6.98 10.77 3.63
N ILE A 31 5.77 11.27 3.37
CA ILE A 31 5.35 12.59 3.86
C ILE A 31 5.36 12.63 5.38
N LEU A 32 4.74 11.65 6.02
CA LEU A 32 4.67 11.56 7.48
C LEU A 32 6.06 11.41 8.10
N PHE A 33 6.92 10.59 7.49
CA PHE A 33 8.30 10.44 7.91
C PHE A 33 9.08 11.75 7.79
N LEU A 34 8.91 12.49 6.69
CA LEU A 34 9.56 13.78 6.51
C LEU A 34 9.05 14.83 7.51
N LEU A 35 7.74 14.85 7.79
CA LEU A 35 7.17 15.73 8.80
C LEU A 35 7.72 15.44 10.19
N ASP A 36 7.83 14.15 10.55
CA ASP A 36 8.39 13.75 11.83
C ASP A 36 9.91 13.99 11.91
N TYR A 37 10.62 13.93 10.78
CA TYR A 37 12.03 14.31 10.70
C TYR A 37 12.24 15.82 10.91
N LEU A 38 11.37 16.65 10.34
CA LEU A 38 11.42 18.11 10.51
C LEU A 38 10.95 18.57 11.89
N ALA A 39 9.98 17.87 12.47
CA ALA A 39 9.41 18.13 13.79
C ALA A 39 9.30 16.83 14.59
N PRO A 40 10.38 16.45 15.32
CA PRO A 40 10.41 15.20 16.07
C PRO A 40 9.23 15.03 17.01
N GLY A 41 8.51 13.92 16.87
CA GLY A 41 7.35 13.59 17.70
C GLY A 41 6.02 14.14 17.18
N PHE A 42 6.02 15.00 16.16
CA PHE A 42 4.77 15.57 15.62
C PHE A 42 3.85 14.50 15.04
N VAL A 43 4.41 13.47 14.39
CA VAL A 43 3.64 12.36 13.85
C VAL A 43 3.60 11.22 14.85
N THR A 44 4.75 10.78 15.38
CA THR A 44 4.83 9.55 16.19
C THR A 44 4.06 9.63 17.51
N ASN A 45 3.78 10.83 18.04
CA ASN A 45 2.95 10.99 19.24
C ASN A 45 1.48 10.67 18.99
N TYR A 46 1.00 10.76 17.75
CA TYR A 46 -0.41 10.54 17.40
C TYR A 46 -0.62 9.32 16.51
N PHE A 47 0.37 8.98 15.68
CA PHE A 47 0.26 7.92 14.69
C PHE A 47 1.63 7.30 14.42
N ASN A 48 1.72 5.98 14.43
CA ASN A 48 2.96 5.30 14.05
C ASN A 48 3.00 5.11 12.52
N PRO A 49 3.85 5.84 11.77
CA PRO A 49 3.91 5.74 10.31
C PRO A 49 4.34 4.35 9.82
N VAL A 50 4.97 3.53 10.67
CA VAL A 50 5.38 2.15 10.34
C VAL A 50 4.19 1.29 9.89
N TYR A 51 2.96 1.57 10.35
CA TYR A 51 1.78 0.84 9.87
C TYR A 51 1.55 1.02 8.36
N LEU A 52 1.80 2.21 7.82
CA LEU A 52 1.72 2.47 6.38
C LEU A 52 2.84 1.76 5.61
N LEU A 53 4.02 1.67 6.22
CA LEU A 53 5.14 0.92 5.63
C LEU A 53 4.82 -0.57 5.56
N ILE A 54 4.24 -1.17 6.60
CA ILE A 54 3.81 -2.57 6.59
C ILE A 54 2.77 -2.81 5.48
N LEU A 55 1.76 -1.93 5.36
CA LEU A 55 0.77 -2.00 4.30
C LEU A 55 1.41 -1.90 2.91
N ALA A 56 2.37 -0.98 2.72
CA ALA A 56 3.11 -0.87 1.48
C ALA A 56 3.90 -2.16 1.19
N VAL A 57 4.62 -2.73 2.17
CA VAL A 57 5.37 -3.98 1.96
C VAL A 57 4.45 -5.14 1.57
N ILE A 58 3.33 -5.34 2.27
CA ILE A 58 2.36 -6.40 1.94
C ILE A 58 1.83 -6.21 0.52
N SER A 59 1.46 -4.98 0.17
CA SER A 59 0.96 -4.64 -1.16
C SER A 59 2.03 -4.87 -2.24
N GLY A 60 3.28 -4.50 -1.97
CA GLY A 60 4.43 -4.74 -2.84
C GLY A 60 4.68 -6.22 -3.10
N ILE A 61 4.59 -7.06 -2.06
CA ILE A 61 4.72 -8.52 -2.20
C ILE A 61 3.62 -9.08 -3.11
N ILE A 62 2.37 -8.65 -2.93
CA ILE A 62 1.24 -9.08 -3.78
C ILE A 62 1.48 -8.69 -5.25
N ILE A 63 2.00 -7.49 -5.49
CA ILE A 63 2.32 -7.00 -6.84
C ILE A 63 3.39 -7.91 -7.48
N ILE A 64 4.52 -8.14 -6.79
CA ILE A 64 5.63 -8.96 -7.31
C ILE A 64 5.20 -10.40 -7.58
N GLN A 65 4.28 -10.96 -6.77
CA GLN A 65 3.77 -12.32 -6.99
C GLN A 65 2.75 -12.43 -8.13
N THR A 66 2.16 -11.30 -8.56
CA THR A 66 1.08 -11.29 -9.56
C THR A 66 1.53 -10.72 -10.92
N ASP A 67 2.62 -9.94 -10.96
CA ASP A 67 3.30 -9.53 -12.20
C ASP A 67 4.10 -10.68 -12.81
#